data_AF-A0A7V4P807-F1
#
_entry.id   AF-A0A7V4P807-F1
#
_cell.length_a   1.000
_cell.length_b   1.000
_cell.length_c   1.000
_cell.angle_alpha   90.00
_cell.angle_beta   90.00
_cell.angle_gamma   90.00
#
_symmetry.space_group_name_H-M   'P 1'
#
loop_
_entity.id
_entity.type
_entity.pdbx_description
1 polymer ?
#
loop_
_entity_poly.entity_id
_entity_poly.type
_entity_poly.pdbx_seq_one_letter_code
_entity_poly.pdbx_strand_id
1 'polypeptide(L)'
;MPSAFEELCTLTREAALLESIEAVLGWDERTYMPPAAGEYRAEQMTYLSGLVHRRRTSPRLGELLHELAESDLARDPHSDAGATIRELQRQYAKRVKLPQKLVEELTRASVLGQQAWVLARQDDDFAAFAPHVEKLFHLKREQAACLGYEQEPYDALLDDFEPGAKTPEIANVLAALRSELVPLVQGIMQSGRRAPVEILEREYPAHAQEAFGRAAAAAIGFDFTRGRLDITHHPFCSGLGPHDCRITTRYDERFFNSAFFGILHEAGHGIYDQGLRPDQFGLPPGTYVSLGIHESQSRLWENLVGRSRGFWQHFFPQLQGAFPTAVGDVTLDEFYWAINHVAPSLIRVEADEAT
;
A
#
# COMPACT_ATOMS: atom_id res chain seq x y z
N MET A 1 -5.79 4.42 -39.80
CA MET A 1 -4.75 3.89 -38.90
C MET A 1 -4.87 4.68 -37.60
N PRO A 2 -4.72 4.05 -36.42
CA PRO A 2 -4.69 4.81 -35.17
C PRO A 2 -3.56 5.84 -35.23
N SER A 3 -3.78 7.00 -34.61
CA SER A 3 -2.72 7.98 -34.38
C SER A 3 -1.62 7.39 -33.48
N ALA A 4 -0.41 7.97 -33.52
CA ALA A 4 0.70 7.54 -32.65
C ALA A 4 0.31 7.55 -31.16
N PHE A 5 -0.49 8.54 -30.73
CA PHE A 5 -0.97 8.62 -29.35
C PHE A 5 -1.98 7.52 -29.01
N GLU A 6 -2.89 7.19 -29.92
CA GLU A 6 -3.82 6.07 -29.73
C GLU A 6 -3.07 4.74 -29.65
N GLU A 7 -2.07 4.52 -30.52
CA GLU A 7 -1.22 3.33 -30.47
C GLU A 7 -0.43 3.23 -29.16
N LEU A 8 0.16 4.34 -28.70
CA LEU A 8 0.84 4.43 -27.40
C LEU A 8 -0.10 4.02 -26.26
N CYS A 9 -1.31 4.59 -26.23
CA CYS A 9 -2.31 4.29 -25.22
C CYS A 9 -2.73 2.81 -25.25
N THR A 10 -2.92 2.23 -26.43
CA THR A 10 -3.24 0.81 -26.58
C THR A 10 -2.14 -0.09 -26.02
N LEU A 11 -0.89 0.12 -26.43
CA LEU A 11 0.25 -0.68 -25.94
C LEU A 11 0.43 -0.57 -24.42
N THR A 12 0.22 0.63 -23.88
CA THR A 12 0.34 0.92 -22.44
C THR A 12 -0.77 0.23 -21.65
N ARG A 13 -2.01 0.28 -22.13
CA ARG A 13 -3.16 -0.41 -21.51
C ARG A 13 -3.05 -1.93 -21.59
N GLU A 14 -2.50 -2.49 -22.67
CA GLU A 14 -2.22 -3.93 -22.75
C GLU A 14 -1.24 -4.38 -21.67
N ALA A 15 -0.19 -3.60 -21.40
CA ALA A 15 0.73 -3.89 -20.31
C ALA A 15 0.04 -3.74 -18.93
N ALA A 16 -0.78 -2.71 -18.75
CA ALA A 16 -1.54 -2.52 -17.51
C ALA A 16 -2.53 -3.65 -17.22
N LEU A 17 -3.14 -4.24 -18.25
CA LEU A 17 -4.00 -5.42 -18.10
C LEU A 17 -3.23 -6.64 -17.57
N LEU A 18 -1.99 -6.83 -18.02
CA LEU A 18 -1.14 -7.90 -17.49
C LEU A 18 -0.69 -7.63 -16.06
N GLU A 19 -0.35 -6.37 -15.74
CA GLU A 19 -0.06 -5.92 -14.37
C GLU A 19 -1.27 -6.14 -13.44
N SER A 20 -2.49 -5.97 -13.96
CA SER A 20 -3.73 -6.20 -13.19
C SER A 20 -3.96 -7.70 -12.92
N ILE A 21 -3.61 -8.58 -13.86
CA ILE A 21 -3.62 -10.04 -13.64
C ILE A 21 -2.57 -10.44 -12.59
N GLU A 22 -1.38 -9.85 -12.65
CA GLU A 22 -0.33 -10.04 -11.65
C GLU A 22 -0.81 -9.60 -10.25
N ALA A 23 -1.53 -8.48 -10.15
CA ALA A 23 -2.13 -8.03 -8.91
C ALA A 23 -3.15 -9.04 -8.33
N VAL A 24 -3.97 -9.69 -9.17
CA VAL A 24 -4.92 -10.72 -8.73
C VAL A 24 -4.18 -11.91 -8.12
N LEU A 25 -3.10 -12.37 -8.77
CA LEU A 25 -2.27 -13.46 -8.28
C LEU A 25 -1.58 -13.11 -6.96
N GLY A 26 -1.10 -11.87 -6.82
CA GLY A 26 -0.50 -11.37 -5.59
C GLY A 26 -1.51 -11.18 -4.44
N TRP A 27 -2.77 -10.86 -4.75
CA TRP A 27 -3.85 -10.87 -3.76
C TRP A 27 -4.20 -12.30 -3.32
N ASP A 28 -4.35 -13.22 -4.27
CA ASP A 28 -4.68 -14.63 -3.99
C ASP A 28 -3.57 -15.31 -3.16
N GLU A 29 -2.30 -14.99 -3.45
CA GLU A 29 -1.12 -15.48 -2.72
C GLU A 29 -1.22 -15.20 -1.22
N ARG A 30 -1.78 -14.04 -0.85
CA ARG A 30 -1.84 -13.54 0.52
C ARG A 30 -3.18 -13.80 1.21
N THR A 31 -4.10 -14.52 0.56
CA THR A 31 -5.47 -14.74 1.04
C THR A 31 -5.90 -16.20 0.96
N TYR A 32 -5.92 -16.78 -0.23
CA TYR A 32 -6.56 -18.08 -0.49
C TYR A 32 -5.62 -19.17 -1.01
N MET A 33 -4.39 -18.80 -1.40
CA MET A 33 -3.45 -19.74 -1.98
C MET A 33 -3.11 -20.88 -0.99
N PRO A 34 -3.21 -22.16 -1.40
CA PRO A 34 -2.77 -23.28 -0.57
C PRO A 34 -1.27 -23.22 -0.27
N PRO A 35 -0.80 -23.62 0.94
CA PRO A 35 0.61 -23.52 1.33
C PRO A 35 1.60 -24.21 0.37
N ALA A 36 1.19 -25.31 -0.28
CA ALA A 36 2.04 -26.06 -1.21
C ALA A 36 2.17 -25.44 -2.61
N ALA A 37 1.40 -24.39 -2.94
CA ALA A 37 1.37 -23.81 -4.29
C ALA A 37 2.47 -22.76 -4.53
N GLY A 38 3.32 -22.49 -3.53
CA GLY A 38 4.24 -21.35 -3.52
C GLY A 38 5.23 -21.31 -4.69
N GLU A 39 5.84 -22.45 -5.03
CA GLU A 39 6.81 -22.52 -6.14
C GLU A 39 6.15 -22.20 -7.50
N TYR A 40 4.98 -22.77 -7.78
CA TYR A 40 4.30 -22.52 -9.04
C TYR A 40 3.72 -21.10 -9.12
N ARG A 41 3.29 -20.52 -7.98
CA ARG A 41 2.93 -19.10 -7.91
C ARG A 41 4.12 -18.21 -8.28
N ALA A 42 5.32 -18.54 -7.79
CA ALA A 42 6.53 -17.81 -8.18
C ALA A 42 6.81 -17.90 -9.68
N GLU A 43 6.58 -19.05 -10.31
CA GLU A 43 6.71 -19.19 -11.77
C GLU A 43 5.70 -18.34 -12.54
N GLN A 44 4.42 -18.35 -12.13
CA GLN A 44 3.37 -17.52 -12.74
C GLN A 44 3.70 -16.03 -12.66
N MET A 45 4.06 -15.54 -11.48
CA MET A 45 4.43 -14.14 -11.25
C MET A 45 5.67 -13.74 -12.04
N THR A 46 6.71 -14.59 -12.05
CA THR A 46 7.95 -14.34 -12.81
C THR A 46 7.67 -14.24 -14.31
N TYR A 47 6.87 -15.14 -14.86
CA TYR A 47 6.53 -15.14 -16.28
C TYR A 47 5.75 -13.87 -16.69
N LEU A 48 4.74 -13.49 -15.89
CA LEU A 48 3.96 -12.27 -16.12
C LEU A 48 4.82 -11.02 -16.02
N SER A 49 5.65 -10.92 -14.97
CA SER A 49 6.58 -9.80 -14.76
C SER A 49 7.54 -9.62 -15.95
N GLY A 50 8.10 -10.72 -16.47
CA GLY A 50 8.92 -10.70 -17.68
C GLY A 50 8.14 -10.25 -18.92
N LEU A 51 6.88 -10.67 -19.08
CA LEU A 51 6.02 -10.25 -20.19
C LEU A 51 5.67 -8.75 -20.12
N VAL A 52 5.30 -8.27 -18.93
CA VAL A 52 5.04 -6.86 -18.64
C VAL A 52 6.28 -6.03 -18.97
N HIS A 53 7.46 -6.45 -18.48
CA HIS A 53 8.72 -5.76 -18.75
C HIS A 53 8.98 -5.64 -20.25
N ARG A 54 8.92 -6.74 -21.02
CA ARG A 54 9.11 -6.72 -22.48
C ARG A 54 8.17 -5.76 -23.20
N ARG A 55 6.91 -5.66 -22.78
CA ARG A 55 5.95 -4.71 -23.38
C ARG A 55 6.29 -3.26 -23.03
N ARG A 56 6.59 -3.02 -21.76
CA ARG A 56 6.94 -1.69 -21.21
C ARG A 56 8.31 -1.18 -21.67
N THR A 57 9.15 -2.03 -22.27
CA THR A 57 10.45 -1.67 -22.84
C THR A 57 10.53 -1.96 -24.35
N SER A 58 9.40 -2.16 -25.03
CA SER A 58 9.42 -2.47 -26.46
C SER A 58 9.97 -1.31 -27.29
N PRO A 59 10.78 -1.58 -28.34
CA PRO A 59 11.33 -0.51 -29.19
C PRO A 59 10.24 0.39 -29.79
N ARG A 60 9.12 -0.20 -30.20
CA ARG A 60 7.97 0.54 -30.76
C ARG A 60 7.40 1.56 -29.75
N LEU A 61 7.31 1.20 -28.48
CA LEU A 61 6.87 2.12 -27.43
C LEU A 61 7.85 3.30 -27.31
N GLY A 62 9.15 3.04 -27.37
CA GLY A 62 10.18 4.07 -27.36
C GLY A 62 10.12 5.02 -28.57
N GLU A 63 9.90 4.47 -29.77
CA GLU A 63 9.71 5.27 -31.00
C GLU A 63 8.51 6.21 -30.89
N LEU A 64 7.36 5.68 -30.44
CA LEU A 64 6.14 6.47 -30.23
C LEU A 64 6.35 7.58 -29.20
N LEU A 65 7.00 7.27 -28.07
CA LEU A 65 7.30 8.25 -27.03
C LEU A 65 8.24 9.35 -27.52
N HIS A 66 9.19 9.03 -28.40
CA HIS A 66 10.08 10.01 -29.01
C HIS A 66 9.34 10.91 -30.01
N GLU A 67 8.52 10.32 -30.89
CA GLU A 67 7.69 11.07 -31.84
C GLU A 67 6.73 12.02 -31.12
N LEU A 68 6.03 11.53 -30.09
CA LEU A 68 5.02 12.29 -29.36
C LEU A 68 5.62 13.39 -28.48
N ALA A 69 6.88 13.25 -28.05
CA ALA A 69 7.61 14.27 -27.29
C ALA A 69 7.62 15.64 -27.99
N GLU A 70 7.77 15.61 -29.31
CA GLU A 70 7.90 16.79 -30.17
C GLU A 70 6.56 17.22 -30.78
N SER A 71 5.47 16.54 -30.43
CA SER A 71 4.14 16.79 -30.97
C SER A 71 3.39 17.90 -30.22
N ASP A 72 2.36 18.46 -30.85
CA ASP A 72 1.47 19.43 -30.23
C ASP A 72 0.76 18.91 -28.97
N LEU A 73 0.61 17.58 -28.82
CA LEU A 73 0.02 16.94 -27.65
C LEU A 73 0.91 17.05 -26.40
N ALA A 74 2.22 17.18 -26.57
CA ALA A 74 3.18 17.35 -25.47
C ALA A 74 3.36 18.83 -25.06
N ARG A 75 2.78 19.78 -25.81
CA ARG A 75 2.97 21.22 -25.59
C ARG A 75 2.47 21.67 -24.21
N ASP A 76 1.35 21.12 -23.76
CA ASP A 76 0.86 21.32 -22.40
C ASP A 76 1.11 20.06 -21.56
N PRO A 77 2.15 20.06 -20.70
CA PRO A 77 2.51 18.90 -19.88
C PRO A 77 1.47 18.60 -18.77
N HIS A 78 0.49 19.49 -18.55
CA HIS A 78 -0.57 19.30 -17.56
C HIS A 78 -1.89 18.81 -18.18
N SER A 79 -1.99 18.76 -19.51
CA SER A 79 -3.08 18.07 -20.19
C SER A 79 -3.00 16.55 -19.99
N ASP A 80 -4.11 15.83 -20.12
CA ASP A 80 -4.13 14.35 -20.02
C ASP A 80 -3.09 13.69 -20.96
N ALA A 81 -2.98 14.20 -22.19
CA ALA A 81 -2.03 13.68 -23.18
C ALA A 81 -0.58 14.04 -22.82
N GLY A 82 -0.31 15.30 -22.46
CA GLY A 82 1.03 15.73 -22.09
C GLY A 82 1.54 15.06 -20.81
N ALA A 83 0.69 14.90 -19.79
CA ALA A 83 1.02 14.14 -18.58
C ALA A 83 1.29 12.67 -18.90
N THR A 84 0.46 12.05 -19.76
CA THR A 84 0.67 10.67 -20.22
C THR A 84 2.02 10.51 -20.90
N ILE A 85 2.37 11.39 -21.84
CA ILE A 85 3.64 11.34 -22.57
C ILE A 85 4.82 11.53 -21.60
N ARG A 86 4.79 12.56 -20.75
CA ARG A 86 5.86 12.87 -19.79
C ARG A 86 6.13 11.70 -18.83
N GLU A 87 5.09 11.15 -18.21
CA GLU A 87 5.25 10.08 -17.23
C GLU A 87 5.68 8.78 -17.89
N LEU A 88 5.12 8.42 -19.05
CA LEU A 88 5.53 7.21 -19.77
C LEU A 88 6.97 7.32 -20.30
N GLN A 89 7.43 8.51 -20.69
CA GLN A 89 8.84 8.73 -21.04
C GLN A 89 9.77 8.48 -19.85
N ARG A 90 9.45 9.04 -18.68
CA ARG A 90 10.23 8.80 -17.45
C ARG A 90 10.24 7.31 -17.11
N GLN A 91 9.07 6.66 -17.11
CA GLN A 91 8.95 5.24 -16.80
C GLN A 91 9.71 4.35 -17.81
N TYR A 92 9.60 4.64 -19.11
CA TYR A 92 10.31 3.92 -20.16
C TYR A 92 11.83 4.07 -19.97
N ALA A 93 12.32 5.30 -19.81
CA ALA A 93 13.73 5.59 -19.61
C ALA A 93 14.33 4.89 -18.38
N LYS A 94 13.55 4.69 -17.31
CA LYS A 94 13.97 3.86 -16.17
C LYS A 94 13.96 2.38 -16.51
N ARG A 95 12.85 1.87 -17.04
CA ARG A 95 12.64 0.43 -17.26
C ARG A 95 13.63 -0.16 -18.28
N VAL A 96 14.00 0.57 -19.33
CA VAL A 96 14.97 0.07 -20.34
C VAL A 96 16.39 -0.13 -19.79
N LYS A 97 16.73 0.50 -18.65
CA LYS A 97 18.04 0.31 -18.00
C LYS A 97 18.13 -1.02 -17.27
N LEU A 98 16.99 -1.65 -16.96
CA LEU A 98 16.94 -2.90 -16.20
C LEU A 98 17.02 -4.08 -17.17
N PRO A 99 17.99 -5.00 -17.02
CA PRO A 99 17.99 -6.25 -17.77
C PRO A 99 16.77 -7.10 -17.42
N GLN A 100 16.14 -7.74 -18.42
CA GLN A 100 14.98 -8.62 -18.21
C GLN A 100 15.26 -9.71 -17.16
N LYS A 101 16.47 -10.31 -17.20
CA LYS A 101 16.88 -11.34 -16.24
C LYS A 101 16.85 -10.82 -14.79
N LEU A 102 17.29 -9.58 -14.55
CA LEU A 102 17.28 -8.98 -13.21
C LEU A 102 15.85 -8.78 -12.71
N VAL A 103 14.94 -8.34 -13.58
CA VAL A 103 13.52 -8.19 -13.25
C VAL A 103 12.90 -9.54 -12.86
N GLU A 104 13.13 -10.58 -13.67
CA GLU A 104 12.64 -11.93 -13.39
C GLU A 104 13.21 -12.52 -12.09
N GLU A 105 14.52 -12.32 -11.83
CA GLU A 105 15.16 -12.79 -10.60
C GLU A 105 14.68 -12.04 -9.35
N LEU A 106 14.45 -10.74 -9.43
CA LEU A 106 13.86 -9.93 -8.35
C LEU A 106 12.44 -10.40 -8.02
N THR A 107 11.61 -10.65 -9.03
CA THR A 107 10.23 -11.14 -8.84
C THR A 107 10.23 -12.51 -8.18
N ARG A 108 11.03 -13.45 -8.71
CA ARG A 108 11.16 -14.80 -8.12
C ARG A 108 11.66 -14.75 -6.68
N ALA A 109 12.69 -13.94 -6.41
CA ALA A 109 13.26 -13.82 -5.07
C ALA A 109 12.27 -13.21 -4.08
N SER A 110 11.45 -12.24 -4.51
CA SER A 110 10.42 -11.60 -3.67
C SER A 110 9.33 -12.60 -3.27
N VAL A 111 8.77 -13.36 -4.23
CA VAL A 111 7.71 -14.35 -3.95
C VAL A 111 8.21 -15.45 -3.00
N LEU A 112 9.37 -16.03 -3.30
CA LEU A 112 9.96 -17.08 -2.44
C LEU A 112 10.36 -16.52 -1.06
N GLY A 113 10.86 -15.29 -1.01
CA GLY A 113 11.19 -14.60 0.24
C GLY A 113 9.96 -14.36 1.11
N GLN A 114 8.83 -13.94 0.52
CA GLN A 114 7.57 -13.76 1.23
C GLN A 114 7.10 -15.06 1.88
N GLN A 115 7.16 -16.17 1.15
CA GLN A 115 6.75 -17.49 1.67
C GLN A 115 7.66 -17.98 2.79
N ALA A 116 8.98 -17.86 2.61
CA ALA A 116 9.96 -18.18 3.64
C ALA A 116 9.77 -17.33 4.89
N TRP A 117 9.47 -16.04 4.72
CA TRP A 117 9.23 -15.11 5.81
C TRP A 117 8.00 -15.47 6.64
N VAL A 118 6.89 -15.88 6.01
CA VAL A 118 5.67 -16.27 6.74
C VAL A 118 5.98 -17.39 7.75
N LEU A 119 6.73 -18.41 7.31
CA LEU A 119 7.14 -19.53 8.16
C LEU A 119 8.18 -19.09 9.21
N ALA A 120 9.24 -18.40 8.77
CA ALA A 120 10.31 -17.94 9.66
C ALA A 120 9.79 -17.00 10.77
N ARG A 121 8.82 -16.13 10.46
CA ARG A 121 8.19 -15.25 11.45
C ARG A 121 7.36 -16.03 12.46
N GLN A 122 6.65 -17.07 12.02
CA GLN A 122 5.87 -17.93 12.90
C GLN A 122 6.78 -18.71 13.86
N ASP A 123 7.94 -19.14 13.39
CA ASP A 123 8.87 -20.00 14.12
C ASP A 123 10.00 -19.23 14.84
N ASP A 124 10.01 -17.89 14.77
CA ASP A 124 11.08 -17.02 15.28
C ASP A 124 12.48 -17.40 14.72
N ASP A 125 12.53 -17.85 13.45
CA ASP A 125 13.73 -18.37 12.80
C ASP A 125 14.30 -17.40 11.75
N PHE A 126 14.98 -16.35 12.23
CA PHE A 126 15.68 -15.43 11.33
C PHE A 126 16.79 -16.13 10.51
N ALA A 127 17.41 -17.20 11.03
CA ALA A 127 18.50 -17.88 10.34
C ALA A 127 18.00 -18.55 9.05
N ALA A 128 16.79 -19.11 9.06
CA ALA A 128 16.14 -19.61 7.85
C ALA A 128 15.79 -18.50 6.85
N PHE A 129 15.44 -17.29 7.32
CA PHE A 129 15.08 -16.17 6.46
C PHE A 129 16.27 -15.39 5.90
N ALA A 130 17.38 -15.30 6.64
CA ALA A 130 18.54 -14.46 6.31
C ALA A 130 19.08 -14.64 4.87
N PRO A 131 19.21 -15.87 4.32
CA PRO A 131 19.67 -16.05 2.94
C PRO A 131 18.75 -15.41 1.89
N HIS A 132 17.43 -15.36 2.15
CA HIS A 132 16.47 -14.71 1.26
C HIS A 132 16.64 -13.19 1.28
N VAL A 133 16.87 -12.61 2.47
CA VAL A 133 17.14 -11.17 2.64
C VAL A 133 18.45 -10.79 1.96
N GLU A 134 19.51 -11.56 2.15
CA GLU A 134 20.81 -11.31 1.53
C GLU A 134 20.71 -11.31 0.00
N LYS A 135 20.03 -12.31 -0.57
CA LYS A 135 19.76 -12.37 -2.02
C LYS A 135 18.99 -11.15 -2.52
N LEU A 136 17.90 -10.78 -1.85
CA LEU A 136 17.10 -9.60 -2.23
C LEU A 136 17.90 -8.30 -2.13
N PHE A 137 18.72 -8.16 -1.08
CA PHE A 137 19.58 -7.00 -0.90
C PHE A 137 20.59 -6.86 -2.04
N HIS A 138 21.25 -7.95 -2.44
CA HIS A 138 22.17 -7.95 -3.58
C HIS A 138 21.48 -7.57 -4.89
N LEU A 139 20.32 -8.16 -5.18
CA LEU A 139 19.54 -7.85 -6.39
C LEU A 139 19.06 -6.38 -6.39
N LYS A 140 18.67 -5.83 -5.24
CA LYS A 140 18.30 -4.41 -5.12
C LYS A 140 19.47 -3.46 -5.34
N ARG A 141 20.68 -3.84 -4.91
CA ARG A 141 21.90 -3.08 -5.22
C ARG A 141 22.24 -3.12 -6.71
N GLU A 142 22.06 -4.26 -7.36
CA GLU A 142 22.21 -4.37 -8.82
C GLU A 142 21.16 -3.50 -9.54
N GLN A 143 19.90 -3.52 -9.09
CA GLN A 143 18.84 -2.66 -9.60
C GLN A 143 19.24 -1.17 -9.52
N ALA A 144 19.71 -0.71 -8.36
CA ALA A 144 20.16 0.67 -8.18
C ALA A 144 21.32 1.03 -9.13
N ALA A 145 22.29 0.14 -9.31
CA ALA A 145 23.40 0.34 -10.22
C ALA A 145 22.94 0.44 -11.69
N CYS A 146 21.98 -0.39 -12.12
CA CYS A 146 21.39 -0.31 -13.45
C CYS A 146 20.63 1.00 -13.68
N LEU A 147 19.81 1.42 -12.71
CA LEU A 147 19.03 2.67 -12.81
C LEU A 147 19.93 3.91 -12.87
N GLY A 148 21.07 3.85 -12.19
CA GLY A 148 22.00 4.96 -12.02
C GLY A 148 21.53 5.94 -10.95
N TYR A 149 22.49 6.59 -10.30
CA TYR A 149 22.27 7.56 -9.23
C TYR A 149 23.42 8.57 -9.23
N GLU A 150 23.17 9.75 -8.65
CA GLU A 150 24.21 10.81 -8.58
C GLU A 150 25.16 10.58 -7.41
N GLN A 151 24.62 10.47 -6.19
CA GLN A 151 25.41 10.35 -4.96
C GLN A 151 25.01 9.11 -4.16
N GLU A 152 23.72 8.94 -3.88
CA GLU A 152 23.19 7.88 -3.02
C GLU A 152 22.49 6.79 -3.85
N PRO A 153 22.99 5.53 -3.87
CA PRO A 153 22.31 4.42 -4.55
C PRO A 153 20.85 4.23 -4.14
N TYR A 154 20.51 4.51 -2.88
CA TYR A 154 19.15 4.38 -2.38
C TYR A 154 18.16 5.33 -3.07
N ASP A 155 18.60 6.51 -3.54
CA ASP A 155 17.74 7.47 -4.24
C ASP A 155 17.15 6.89 -5.54
N ALA A 156 17.89 6.00 -6.23
CA ALA A 156 17.39 5.34 -7.43
C ALA A 156 16.21 4.40 -7.13
N LEU A 157 16.21 3.78 -5.95
CA LEU A 157 15.16 2.88 -5.48
C LEU A 157 14.00 3.65 -4.84
N LEU A 158 14.30 4.73 -4.11
CA LEU A 158 13.30 5.60 -3.49
C LEU A 158 12.35 6.21 -4.53
N ASP A 159 12.89 6.59 -5.70
CA ASP A 159 12.14 7.18 -6.82
C ASP A 159 11.09 6.23 -7.44
N ASP A 160 11.14 4.92 -7.17
CA ASP A 160 10.06 3.98 -7.53
C ASP A 160 8.81 4.14 -6.65
N PHE A 161 8.96 4.70 -5.44
CA PHE A 161 7.88 4.83 -4.45
C PHE A 161 7.39 6.27 -4.31
N GLU A 162 8.32 7.23 -4.28
CA GLU A 162 8.04 8.66 -4.20
C GLU A 162 8.81 9.38 -5.32
N PRO A 163 8.17 9.60 -6.48
CA PRO A 163 8.83 10.18 -7.65
C PRO A 163 9.52 11.52 -7.34
N GLY A 164 10.83 11.57 -7.59
CA GLY A 164 11.66 12.76 -7.39
C GLY A 164 12.23 12.93 -5.98
N ALA A 165 11.75 12.20 -4.98
CA ALA A 165 12.23 12.34 -3.61
C ALA A 165 13.70 11.91 -3.46
N LYS A 166 14.43 12.61 -2.59
CA LYS A 166 15.83 12.33 -2.28
C LYS A 166 16.05 12.03 -0.79
N THR A 167 17.05 11.20 -0.50
CA THR A 167 17.42 10.81 0.87
C THR A 167 17.63 12.01 1.80
N PRO A 168 18.33 13.11 1.40
CA PRO A 168 18.50 14.28 2.26
C PRO A 168 17.17 14.98 2.60
N GLU A 169 16.21 15.00 1.68
CA GLU A 169 14.90 15.63 1.90
C GLU A 169 14.10 14.83 2.94
N ILE A 170 14.08 13.50 2.79
CA ILE A 170 13.45 12.60 3.77
C ILE A 170 14.12 12.71 5.14
N ALA A 171 15.45 12.74 5.18
CA ALA A 171 16.20 12.90 6.42
C ALA A 171 15.85 14.20 7.15
N ASN A 172 15.68 15.30 6.42
CA ASN A 172 15.29 16.59 6.98
C ASN A 172 13.88 16.56 7.58
N VAL A 173 12.91 15.95 6.88
CA VAL A 173 11.53 15.78 7.40
C VAL A 173 11.52 14.93 8.66
N LEU A 174 12.22 13.78 8.66
CA LEU A 174 12.29 12.89 9.82
C LEU A 174 13.01 13.54 11.01
N ALA A 175 14.04 14.37 10.77
CA ALA A 175 14.73 15.10 11.82
C ALA A 175 13.81 16.13 12.49
N ALA A 176 13.03 16.88 11.71
CA ALA A 176 12.05 17.84 12.21
C ALA A 176 10.91 17.16 12.99
N LEU A 177 10.40 16.03 12.50
CA LEU A 177 9.40 15.24 13.23
C LEU A 177 9.98 14.71 14.55
N ARG A 178 11.19 14.18 14.54
CA ARG A 178 11.86 13.66 15.74
C ARG A 178 12.05 14.74 16.80
N SER A 179 12.39 15.98 16.42
CA SER A 179 12.60 17.06 17.40
C SER A 179 11.33 17.47 18.15
N GLU A 180 10.16 17.26 17.56
CA GLU A 180 8.86 17.59 18.16
C GLU A 180 8.19 16.38 18.84
N LEU A 181 8.20 15.21 18.18
CA LEU A 181 7.53 14.01 18.67
C LEU A 181 8.21 13.40 19.90
N VAL A 182 9.54 13.39 19.96
CA VAL A 182 10.25 12.82 21.12
C VAL A 182 9.89 13.59 22.41
N PRO A 183 9.95 14.93 22.47
CA PRO A 183 9.48 15.69 23.63
C PRO A 183 7.99 15.50 23.92
N LEU A 184 7.12 15.45 22.89
CA LEU A 184 5.69 15.22 23.06
C LEU A 184 5.42 13.88 23.77
N VAL A 185 5.98 12.79 23.25
CA VAL A 185 5.84 11.45 23.83
C VAL A 185 6.38 11.42 25.26
N GLN A 186 7.54 12.02 25.51
CA GLN A 186 8.08 12.15 26.87
C GLN A 186 7.13 12.89 27.81
N GLY A 187 6.55 14.01 27.36
CA GLY A 187 5.57 14.78 28.12
C GLY A 187 4.30 13.98 28.45
N ILE A 188 3.78 13.21 27.49
CA ILE A 188 2.64 12.31 27.70
C ILE A 188 2.97 11.26 28.75
N MET A 189 4.11 10.58 28.60
CA MET A 189 4.56 9.52 29.52
C MET A 189 4.79 10.04 30.95
N GLN A 190 5.21 11.30 31.10
CA GLN A 190 5.45 11.94 32.40
C GLN A 190 4.19 12.58 33.02
N SER A 191 3.06 12.66 32.29
CA SER A 191 1.85 13.34 32.75
C SER A 191 1.18 12.69 33.98
N GLY A 192 1.48 11.42 34.26
CA GLY A 192 0.85 10.64 35.33
C GLY A 192 -0.60 10.22 35.05
N ARG A 193 -1.18 10.63 33.91
CA ARG A 193 -2.52 10.24 33.48
C ARG A 193 -2.45 8.89 32.75
N ARG A 194 -3.45 8.02 32.96
CA ARG A 194 -3.54 6.71 32.31
C ARG A 194 -4.83 6.59 31.53
N ALA A 195 -4.72 6.27 30.25
CA ALA A 195 -5.87 5.90 29.43
C ALA A 195 -6.36 4.51 29.86
N PRO A 196 -7.68 4.24 29.82
CA PRO A 196 -8.26 2.93 30.14
C PRO A 196 -8.09 1.95 28.97
N VAL A 197 -6.84 1.61 28.63
CA VAL A 197 -6.49 0.78 27.45
C VAL A 197 -7.03 -0.64 27.55
N GLU A 198 -7.27 -1.13 28.77
CA GLU A 198 -7.86 -2.44 29.03
C GLU A 198 -9.24 -2.62 28.39
N ILE A 199 -9.93 -1.52 28.07
CA ILE A 199 -11.18 -1.56 27.31
C ILE A 199 -10.95 -2.21 25.94
N LEU A 200 -9.86 -1.85 25.27
CA LEU A 200 -9.53 -2.32 23.92
C LEU A 200 -9.09 -3.80 23.90
N GLU A 201 -8.70 -4.33 25.05
CA GLU A 201 -8.19 -5.70 25.25
C GLU A 201 -9.26 -6.69 25.75
N ARG A 202 -10.52 -6.22 25.84
CA ARG A 202 -11.69 -7.06 26.12
C ARG A 202 -11.96 -8.00 24.94
N GLU A 203 -13.00 -8.81 25.05
CA GLU A 203 -13.37 -9.77 24.02
C GLU A 203 -14.19 -9.09 22.91
N TYR A 204 -13.67 -9.15 21.68
CA TYR A 204 -14.31 -8.63 20.47
C TYR A 204 -14.42 -9.76 19.44
N PRO A 205 -15.52 -10.53 19.41
CA PRO A 205 -15.63 -11.69 18.50
C PRO A 205 -15.37 -11.31 17.03
N ALA A 206 -14.61 -12.13 16.29
CA ALA A 206 -14.15 -11.77 14.95
C ALA A 206 -15.31 -11.46 13.97
N HIS A 207 -16.40 -12.23 14.03
CA HIS A 207 -17.58 -12.00 13.19
C HIS A 207 -18.25 -10.64 13.45
N ALA A 208 -18.25 -10.18 14.70
CA ALA A 208 -18.79 -8.87 15.07
C ALA A 208 -17.84 -7.75 14.65
N GLN A 209 -16.51 -7.96 14.74
CA GLN A 209 -15.52 -7.04 14.18
C GLN A 209 -15.65 -6.90 12.66
N GLU A 210 -15.86 -8.01 11.95
CA GLU A 210 -16.10 -7.99 10.50
C GLU A 210 -17.33 -7.16 10.15
N ALA A 211 -18.47 -7.45 10.79
CA ALA A 211 -19.72 -6.75 10.52
C ALA A 211 -19.60 -5.24 10.82
N PHE A 212 -19.00 -4.89 11.97
CA PHE A 212 -18.83 -3.50 12.38
C PHE A 212 -17.83 -2.75 11.49
N GLY A 213 -16.69 -3.37 11.17
CA GLY A 213 -15.67 -2.78 10.29
C GLY A 213 -16.17 -2.58 8.87
N ARG A 214 -16.92 -3.53 8.29
CA ARG A 214 -17.56 -3.36 6.98
C ARG A 214 -18.56 -2.21 6.98
N ALA A 215 -19.37 -2.08 8.03
CA ALA A 215 -20.32 -0.98 8.16
C ALA A 215 -19.61 0.38 8.22
N ALA A 216 -18.52 0.48 8.98
CA ALA A 216 -17.72 1.70 9.07
C ALA A 216 -17.04 2.04 7.74
N ALA A 217 -16.42 1.07 7.06
CA ALA A 217 -15.81 1.25 5.75
C ALA A 217 -16.84 1.73 4.70
N ALA A 218 -18.03 1.13 4.67
CA ALA A 218 -19.10 1.55 3.78
C ALA A 218 -19.56 3.00 4.08
N ALA A 219 -19.66 3.35 5.36
CA ALA A 219 -20.10 4.69 5.78
C ALA A 219 -19.11 5.81 5.43
N ILE A 220 -17.80 5.51 5.38
CA ILE A 220 -16.78 6.47 4.93
C ILE A 220 -16.66 6.52 3.39
N GLY A 221 -17.39 5.67 2.66
CA GLY A 221 -17.53 5.74 1.21
C GLY A 221 -16.86 4.63 0.43
N PHE A 222 -16.34 3.57 1.08
CA PHE A 222 -15.83 2.41 0.36
C PHE A 222 -16.98 1.62 -0.27
N ASP A 223 -16.95 1.47 -1.59
CA ASP A 223 -18.00 0.82 -2.36
C ASP A 223 -17.75 -0.71 -2.46
N PHE A 224 -18.48 -1.48 -1.66
CA PHE A 224 -18.42 -2.96 -1.69
C PHE A 224 -19.06 -3.59 -2.94
N THR A 225 -19.71 -2.84 -3.82
CA THR A 225 -20.09 -3.36 -5.15
C THR A 225 -18.89 -3.36 -6.12
N ARG A 226 -17.84 -2.60 -5.77
CA ARG A 226 -16.60 -2.42 -6.52
C ARG A 226 -15.37 -2.90 -5.76
N GLY A 227 -15.59 -3.75 -4.75
CA GLY A 227 -14.55 -4.19 -3.85
C GLY A 227 -15.01 -5.22 -2.83
N ARG A 228 -14.07 -5.72 -2.04
CA ARG A 228 -14.34 -6.69 -0.96
C ARG A 228 -13.31 -6.57 0.16
N LEU A 229 -13.66 -7.17 1.30
CA LEU A 229 -12.81 -7.30 2.48
C LEU A 229 -12.53 -8.78 2.73
N ASP A 230 -11.27 -9.14 2.92
CA ASP A 230 -10.77 -10.50 3.17
C ASP A 230 -9.77 -10.57 4.31
N ILE A 231 -9.44 -11.79 4.76
CA ILE A 231 -8.47 -12.02 5.83
C ILE A 231 -7.09 -12.28 5.24
N THR A 232 -6.06 -11.72 5.87
CA THR A 232 -4.65 -11.89 5.54
C THR A 232 -3.80 -11.90 6.82
N HIS A 233 -2.52 -12.26 6.70
CA HIS A 233 -1.54 -12.10 7.78
C HIS A 233 -1.13 -10.63 7.99
N HIS A 234 -1.10 -9.86 6.91
CA HIS A 234 -0.71 -8.44 6.90
C HIS A 234 -1.71 -7.66 6.04
N PRO A 235 -2.53 -6.78 6.62
CA PRO A 235 -3.48 -5.95 5.89
C PRO A 235 -2.82 -5.21 4.73
N PHE A 236 -3.54 -5.11 3.64
CA PHE A 236 -3.19 -4.36 2.43
C PHE A 236 -4.43 -4.08 1.57
N CYS A 237 -4.31 -3.05 0.74
CA CYS A 237 -5.22 -2.68 -0.32
C CYS A 237 -4.61 -3.04 -1.68
N SER A 238 -5.44 -3.50 -2.62
CA SER A 238 -5.02 -3.86 -3.97
C SER A 238 -6.08 -3.46 -5.00
N GLY A 239 -5.73 -2.52 -5.88
CA GLY A 239 -6.47 -2.22 -7.09
C GLY A 239 -6.17 -3.24 -8.20
N LEU A 240 -7.17 -4.04 -8.57
CA LEU A 240 -7.05 -5.12 -9.57
C LEU A 240 -7.55 -4.70 -10.96
N GLY A 241 -8.16 -3.53 -11.04
CA GLY A 241 -8.73 -2.97 -12.25
C GLY A 241 -9.90 -2.01 -11.93
N PRO A 242 -10.52 -1.43 -12.96
CA PRO A 242 -11.73 -0.63 -12.79
C PRO A 242 -12.80 -1.46 -12.07
N HIS A 243 -13.34 -0.92 -10.99
CA HIS A 243 -14.40 -1.54 -10.18
C HIS A 243 -14.00 -2.84 -9.46
N ASP A 244 -12.71 -3.13 -9.28
CA ASP A 244 -12.24 -4.22 -8.41
C ASP A 244 -11.08 -3.72 -7.54
N CYS A 245 -11.42 -3.22 -6.35
CA CYS A 245 -10.47 -2.81 -5.32
C CYS A 245 -10.68 -3.65 -4.06
N ARG A 246 -9.67 -4.41 -3.65
CA ARG A 246 -9.78 -5.35 -2.53
C ARG A 246 -8.96 -4.86 -1.35
N ILE A 247 -9.59 -4.84 -0.19
CA ILE A 247 -8.95 -4.53 1.08
C ILE A 247 -8.87 -5.80 1.91
N THR A 248 -7.92 -5.86 2.82
CA THR A 248 -7.74 -7.04 3.66
C THR A 248 -7.51 -6.62 5.11
N THR A 249 -7.80 -7.51 6.05
CA THR A 249 -7.63 -7.25 7.48
C THR A 249 -7.15 -8.49 8.22
N ARG A 250 -6.85 -8.32 9.51
CA ARG A 250 -6.54 -9.38 10.46
C ARG A 250 -7.31 -9.13 11.75
N TYR A 251 -8.14 -10.08 12.14
CA TYR A 251 -8.90 -10.03 13.38
C TYR A 251 -8.08 -10.50 14.57
N ASP A 252 -8.17 -9.77 15.67
CA ASP A 252 -7.70 -10.18 16.98
C ASP A 252 -8.87 -10.07 17.96
N GLU A 253 -9.36 -11.19 18.46
CA GLU A 253 -10.52 -11.20 19.38
C GLU A 253 -10.20 -10.60 20.75
N ARG A 254 -8.92 -10.31 21.01
CA ARG A 254 -8.40 -9.69 22.23
C ARG A 254 -7.84 -8.29 21.99
N PHE A 255 -8.02 -7.72 20.79
CA PHE A 255 -7.60 -6.35 20.52
C PHE A 255 -8.45 -5.66 19.45
N PHE A 256 -9.33 -4.76 19.88
CA PHE A 256 -10.27 -4.05 18.99
C PHE A 256 -9.58 -3.29 17.85
N ASN A 257 -8.49 -2.60 18.16
CA ASN A 257 -7.86 -1.66 17.24
C ASN A 257 -7.32 -2.35 15.98
N SER A 258 -6.78 -3.57 16.11
CA SER A 258 -6.10 -4.29 15.03
C SER A 258 -6.98 -4.38 13.77
N ALA A 259 -8.22 -4.86 13.93
CA ALA A 259 -9.09 -5.01 12.77
C ALA A 259 -9.78 -3.70 12.41
N PHE A 260 -10.31 -2.95 13.38
CA PHE A 260 -11.17 -1.80 13.09
C PHE A 260 -10.40 -0.69 12.38
N PHE A 261 -9.27 -0.24 12.94
CA PHE A 261 -8.46 0.80 12.32
C PHE A 261 -7.72 0.28 11.09
N GLY A 262 -7.31 -1.00 11.08
CA GLY A 262 -6.79 -1.64 9.87
C GLY A 262 -7.79 -1.60 8.71
N ILE A 263 -9.07 -1.89 8.95
CA ILE A 263 -10.11 -1.80 7.92
C ILE A 263 -10.29 -0.37 7.43
N LEU A 264 -10.32 0.63 8.33
CA LEU A 264 -10.44 2.04 7.92
C LEU A 264 -9.21 2.52 7.13
N HIS A 265 -8.02 2.09 7.53
CA HIS A 265 -6.76 2.37 6.84
C HIS A 265 -6.81 1.85 5.40
N GLU A 266 -7.08 0.55 5.22
CA GLU A 266 -7.14 -0.04 3.90
C GLU A 266 -8.33 0.47 3.08
N ALA A 267 -9.46 0.77 3.72
CA ALA A 267 -10.59 1.42 3.06
C ALA A 267 -10.23 2.82 2.57
N GLY A 268 -9.38 3.57 3.29
CA GLY A 268 -8.90 4.88 2.85
C GLY A 268 -8.03 4.80 1.58
N HIS A 269 -7.13 3.82 1.51
CA HIS A 269 -6.44 3.45 0.27
C HIS A 269 -7.44 3.10 -0.84
N GLY A 270 -8.42 2.26 -0.52
CA GLY A 270 -9.41 1.78 -1.47
C GLY A 270 -10.34 2.88 -2.00
N ILE A 271 -10.71 3.86 -1.18
CA ILE A 271 -11.50 5.04 -1.59
C ILE A 271 -10.71 5.88 -2.59
N TYR A 272 -9.40 6.04 -2.39
CA TYR A 272 -8.56 6.71 -3.37
C TYR A 272 -8.57 5.97 -4.71
N ASP A 273 -8.31 4.66 -4.70
CA ASP A 273 -8.33 3.83 -5.91
C ASP A 273 -9.71 3.84 -6.60
N GLN A 274 -10.80 3.77 -5.84
CA GLN A 274 -12.17 3.83 -6.36
C GLN A 274 -12.55 5.19 -6.93
N GLY A 275 -11.87 6.26 -6.49
CA GLY A 275 -12.00 7.63 -6.98
C GLY A 275 -11.14 7.96 -8.20
N LEU A 276 -10.20 7.08 -8.59
CA LEU A 276 -9.42 7.25 -9.82
C LEU A 276 -10.31 7.16 -11.06
N ARG A 277 -9.87 7.82 -12.14
CA ARG A 277 -10.59 7.90 -13.42
C ARG A 277 -10.59 6.54 -14.15
N PRO A 278 -11.72 5.82 -14.21
CA PRO A 278 -11.75 4.49 -14.84
C PRO A 278 -11.55 4.56 -16.36
N ASP A 279 -11.92 5.67 -17.00
CA ASP A 279 -11.65 5.94 -18.42
C ASP A 279 -10.16 6.08 -18.75
N GLN A 280 -9.34 6.37 -17.74
CA GLN A 280 -7.89 6.51 -17.85
C GLN A 280 -7.11 5.30 -17.31
N PHE A 281 -7.79 4.22 -16.93
CA PHE A 281 -7.12 3.04 -16.40
C PHE A 281 -6.02 2.54 -17.34
N GLY A 282 -4.87 2.21 -16.74
CA GLY A 282 -3.65 1.80 -17.43
C GLY A 282 -2.80 2.92 -18.00
N LEU A 283 -3.25 4.18 -17.91
CA LEU A 283 -2.47 5.37 -18.26
C LEU A 283 -2.12 6.18 -17.00
N PRO A 284 -1.08 7.05 -17.04
CA PRO A 284 -0.67 7.85 -15.89
C PRO A 284 -1.79 8.69 -15.23
N PRO A 285 -2.75 9.31 -15.96
CA PRO A 285 -3.86 10.03 -15.33
C PRO A 285 -4.87 9.15 -14.57
N GLY A 286 -4.82 7.83 -14.73
CA GLY A 286 -5.71 6.86 -14.09
C GLY A 286 -5.07 6.07 -12.95
N THR A 287 -3.88 6.46 -12.47
CA THR A 287 -3.18 5.84 -11.34
C THR A 287 -2.96 6.85 -10.22
N TYR A 288 -2.73 6.38 -9.00
CA TYR A 288 -2.24 7.22 -7.92
C TYR A 288 -0.83 7.74 -8.23
N VAL A 289 -0.48 8.90 -7.66
CA VAL A 289 0.74 9.64 -8.00
C VAL A 289 2.00 9.14 -7.28
N SER A 290 1.88 8.71 -6.03
CA SER A 290 2.98 8.21 -5.20
C SER A 290 2.46 7.44 -3.99
N LEU A 291 3.33 6.68 -3.31
CA LEU A 291 2.96 6.01 -2.07
C LEU A 291 2.70 6.98 -0.93
N GLY A 292 3.42 8.11 -0.85
CA GLY A 292 3.18 9.12 0.17
C GLY A 292 1.78 9.73 0.09
N ILE A 293 1.31 10.03 -1.13
CA ILE A 293 -0.06 10.50 -1.33
C ILE A 293 -1.08 9.38 -1.09
N HIS A 294 -0.78 8.14 -1.48
CA HIS A 294 -1.67 7.00 -1.22
C HIS A 294 -1.84 6.74 0.29
N GLU A 295 -0.73 6.74 1.04
CA GLU A 295 -0.71 6.64 2.52
C GLU A 295 -1.37 7.85 3.20
N SER A 296 -1.31 9.04 2.58
CA SER A 296 -2.04 10.19 3.13
C SER A 296 -3.54 9.95 3.18
N GLN A 297 -4.10 9.19 2.23
CA GLN A 297 -5.53 8.86 2.21
C GLN A 297 -5.88 7.82 3.26
N SER A 298 -5.06 6.77 3.42
CA SER A 298 -5.28 5.77 4.48
C SER A 298 -5.21 6.40 5.86
N ARG A 299 -4.19 7.22 6.15
CA ARG A 299 -4.03 7.91 7.44
C ARG A 299 -5.10 8.96 7.70
N LEU A 300 -5.60 9.63 6.66
CA LEU A 300 -6.73 10.54 6.80
C LEU A 300 -7.96 9.81 7.34
N TRP A 301 -8.32 8.66 6.76
CA TRP A 301 -9.51 7.92 7.16
C TRP A 301 -9.32 7.13 8.45
N GLU A 302 -8.15 6.53 8.66
CA GLU A 302 -7.81 5.80 9.89
C GLU A 302 -7.79 6.74 11.10
N ASN A 303 -7.00 7.82 11.01
CA ASN A 303 -6.65 8.64 12.17
C ASN A 303 -7.46 9.93 12.22
N LEU A 304 -7.28 10.81 11.22
CA LEU A 304 -7.87 12.15 11.25
C LEU A 304 -9.41 12.10 11.30
N VAL A 305 -10.00 11.09 10.67
CA VAL A 305 -11.43 10.79 10.77
C VAL A 305 -11.69 9.71 11.82
N GLY A 306 -11.16 8.50 11.63
CA GLY A 306 -11.52 7.31 12.42
C GLY A 306 -11.16 7.38 13.90
N ARG A 307 -10.12 8.13 14.30
CA ARG A 307 -9.77 8.35 15.71
C ARG A 307 -10.33 9.66 16.26
N SER A 308 -11.04 10.45 15.46
CA SER A 308 -11.61 11.73 15.88
C SER A 308 -12.83 11.57 16.80
N ARG A 309 -13.04 12.57 17.66
CA ARG A 309 -14.20 12.60 18.56
C ARG A 309 -15.53 12.62 17.79
N GLY A 310 -15.58 13.35 16.67
CA GLY A 310 -16.79 13.47 15.85
C GLY A 310 -17.23 12.14 15.25
N PHE A 311 -16.27 11.32 14.78
CA PHE A 311 -16.55 9.98 14.30
C PHE A 311 -17.16 9.10 15.40
N TRP A 312 -16.58 9.10 16.60
CA TRP A 312 -17.09 8.28 17.70
C TRP A 312 -18.37 8.80 18.34
N GLN A 313 -18.69 10.10 18.26
CA GLN A 313 -20.03 10.58 18.60
C GLN A 313 -21.12 9.92 17.77
N HIS A 314 -20.82 9.54 16.52
CA HIS A 314 -21.74 8.83 15.63
C HIS A 314 -21.67 7.30 15.79
N PHE A 315 -20.46 6.73 15.87
CA PHE A 315 -20.26 5.28 15.86
C PHE A 315 -20.27 4.61 17.23
N PHE A 316 -20.03 5.33 18.33
CA PHE A 316 -19.94 4.72 19.65
C PHE A 316 -21.25 4.04 20.10
N PRO A 317 -22.45 4.60 19.90
CA PRO A 317 -23.69 3.87 20.20
C PRO A 317 -23.83 2.56 19.40
N GLN A 318 -23.32 2.53 18.17
CA GLN A 318 -23.33 1.34 17.32
C GLN A 318 -22.31 0.31 17.82
N LEU A 319 -21.13 0.76 18.27
CA LEU A 319 -20.12 -0.07 18.92
C LEU A 319 -20.71 -0.73 20.18
N GLN A 320 -21.44 0.02 21.02
CA GLN A 320 -22.11 -0.53 22.19
C GLN A 320 -23.17 -1.58 21.85
N GLY A 321 -23.89 -1.40 20.75
CA GLY A 321 -24.82 -2.40 20.24
C GLY A 321 -24.12 -3.67 19.73
N ALA A 322 -22.97 -3.51 19.06
CA ALA A 322 -22.19 -4.64 18.51
C ALA A 322 -21.41 -5.41 19.58
N PHE A 323 -20.95 -4.72 20.63
CA PHE A 323 -20.12 -5.30 21.69
C PHE A 323 -20.63 -4.92 23.10
N PRO A 324 -21.86 -5.30 23.47
CA PRO A 324 -22.47 -4.88 24.74
C PRO A 324 -21.70 -5.37 25.96
N THR A 325 -21.09 -6.55 25.89
CA THR A 325 -20.25 -7.10 26.97
C THR A 325 -18.91 -6.37 27.09
N ALA A 326 -18.34 -5.88 25.97
CA ALA A 326 -17.03 -5.24 25.98
C ALA A 326 -17.10 -3.74 26.28
N VAL A 327 -18.15 -3.02 25.87
CA VAL A 327 -18.21 -1.55 26.01
C VAL A 327 -19.56 -1.02 26.52
N GLY A 328 -20.48 -1.89 26.97
CA GLY A 328 -21.79 -1.46 27.46
C GLY A 328 -21.74 -0.61 28.74
N ASP A 329 -20.70 -0.77 29.54
CA ASP A 329 -20.40 0.00 30.76
C ASP A 329 -19.43 1.18 30.52
N VAL A 330 -18.98 1.37 29.28
CA VAL A 330 -17.96 2.36 28.90
C VAL A 330 -18.61 3.65 28.40
N THR A 331 -18.05 4.79 28.78
CA THR A 331 -18.43 6.10 28.22
C THR A 331 -17.66 6.42 26.94
N LEU A 332 -18.23 7.30 26.11
CA LEU A 332 -17.55 7.80 24.91
C LEU A 332 -16.17 8.43 25.23
N ASP A 333 -16.06 9.15 26.35
CA ASP A 333 -14.82 9.82 26.73
C ASP A 333 -13.70 8.82 27.10
N GLU A 334 -14.06 7.75 27.82
CA GLU A 334 -13.12 6.67 28.15
C GLU A 334 -12.65 5.95 26.89
N PHE A 335 -13.58 5.58 26.01
CA PHE A 335 -13.25 4.90 24.76
C PHE A 335 -12.40 5.77 23.83
N TYR A 336 -12.78 7.04 23.65
CA TYR A 336 -12.04 8.00 22.83
C TYR A 336 -10.60 8.21 23.36
N TRP A 337 -10.42 8.21 24.68
CA TRP A 337 -9.09 8.29 25.26
C TRP A 337 -8.31 6.99 25.05
N ALA A 338 -8.93 5.82 25.21
CA ALA A 338 -8.27 4.53 25.02
C ALA A 338 -7.72 4.36 23.60
N ILE A 339 -8.51 4.67 22.56
CA ILE A 339 -8.07 4.54 21.16
C ILE A 339 -6.99 5.53 20.74
N ASN A 340 -6.79 6.61 21.50
CA ASN A 340 -5.76 7.63 21.29
C ASN A 340 -4.65 7.53 22.34
N HIS A 341 -4.50 6.35 22.94
CA HIS A 341 -3.39 6.08 23.85
C HIS A 341 -2.05 6.13 23.11
N VAL A 342 -1.05 6.71 23.76
CA VAL A 342 0.32 6.84 23.25
C VAL A 342 1.27 6.11 24.17
N ALA A 343 2.03 5.17 23.62
CA ALA A 343 3.07 4.43 24.34
C ALA A 343 4.10 3.81 23.37
N PRO A 344 5.41 3.90 23.68
CA PRO A 344 6.42 3.22 22.89
C PRO A 344 6.16 1.70 22.82
N SER A 345 6.14 1.16 21.60
CA SER A 345 5.89 -0.26 21.34
C SER A 345 6.86 -0.82 20.28
N LEU A 346 6.82 -2.14 20.05
CA LEU A 346 7.74 -2.82 19.13
C LEU A 346 7.14 -3.07 17.74
N ILE A 347 5.80 -3.06 17.62
CA ILE A 347 5.10 -3.45 16.39
C ILE A 347 4.66 -2.20 15.65
N ARG A 348 5.40 -1.81 14.61
CA ARG A 348 5.16 -0.59 13.82
C ARG A 348 3.71 -0.43 13.33
N VAL A 349 3.06 -1.52 12.92
CA VAL A 349 1.69 -1.48 12.39
C VAL A 349 0.62 -1.31 13.48
N GLU A 350 1.00 -1.45 14.75
CA GLU A 350 0.15 -1.27 15.93
C GLU A 350 0.59 -0.06 16.78
N ALA A 351 1.64 0.66 16.35
CA ALA A 351 2.12 1.86 17.00
C ALA A 351 1.07 2.97 16.94
N ASP A 352 1.04 3.82 17.97
CA ASP A 352 0.16 4.98 18.02
C ASP A 352 0.63 6.10 17.07
N GLU A 353 -0.17 7.15 16.93
CA GLU A 353 0.11 8.24 15.99
C GLU A 353 1.41 9.01 16.28
N ALA A 354 1.94 8.94 17.50
CA ALA A 354 3.07 9.75 17.94
C ALA A 354 4.41 9.01 17.99
N THR A 355 4.44 7.66 17.97
CA THR A 355 5.65 6.86 18.28
C THR A 355 6.35 6.18 17.10
#